data_AF-A0AAD8TDV5-F1
#
_entry.id   AF-A0AAD8TDV5-F1
#
_cell.length_a   1.000
_cell.length_b   1.000
_cell.length_c   1.000
_cell.angle_alpha   90.00
_cell.angle_beta   90.00
_cell.angle_gamma   90.00
#
_symmetry.space_group_name_H-M   'P 1'
#
loop_
_entity.id
_entity.type
_entity.pdbx_description
1 polymer ?
#
loop_
_entity_poly.entity_id
_entity_poly.type
_entity_poly.pdbx_seq_one_letter_code
_entity_poly.pdbx_strand_id
1 'polypeptide(L)'
;MQVSKVKLYDADQNVLNAFLDTGVEFVIGIGNENVSAMVDPATAQAWVKNHVQPYLSSTGTQITCITVGNEVFKGNDAALKGNLLPAIKSIYGALAALGLQRQVNVTTAHSLDIMGSSYPPSAGTFRADVVPYIAPLIDFLSMVRSPFLVNCYPYFAYKNDPNSVPLEYVLFQPNDGGTDTTTGLHYDNMLYAQVDSVYAAIQALGHTDVDVKISETGWPSKGDLDEAGATPQYAKIYMGNLLRRIEMKQGTPLRPVVPIDVYVSALFNENLKPGPASERNYGLFNPNGTPVYDVGLRGYLPPIDKSDGTRTVRIFSLQSSCSHILQIC
;
A
#
# COMPACT_ATOMS: atom_id res chain seq x y z
N MET A 1 -12.23 16.16 2.38
CA MET A 1 -11.26 15.22 1.82
C MET A 1 -11.97 14.41 0.76
N GLN A 2 -11.51 14.44 -0.48
CA GLN A 2 -12.05 13.58 -1.53
C GLN A 2 -11.11 12.39 -1.69
N VAL A 3 -11.53 11.26 -1.13
CA VAL A 3 -10.83 9.98 -1.20
C VAL A 3 -11.38 9.25 -2.41
N SER A 4 -10.53 8.78 -3.31
CA SER A 4 -10.98 7.99 -4.47
C SER A 4 -10.60 6.52 -4.37
N LYS A 5 -9.67 6.18 -3.49
CA LYS A 5 -9.17 4.82 -3.33
C LYS A 5 -8.95 4.50 -1.86
N VAL A 6 -9.39 3.32 -1.45
CA VAL A 6 -9.23 2.78 -0.10
C VAL A 6 -8.56 1.41 -0.18
N LYS A 7 -7.62 1.14 0.72
CA LYS A 7 -7.11 -0.23 0.98
C LYS A 7 -7.61 -0.70 2.33
N LEU A 8 -8.24 -1.87 2.36
CA LEU A 8 -8.61 -2.62 3.55
C LEU A 8 -7.70 -3.85 3.68
N TYR A 9 -7.37 -4.22 4.91
CA TYR A 9 -6.63 -5.46 5.18
C TYR A 9 -7.50 -6.71 5.16
N ASP A 10 -8.81 -6.53 5.16
CA ASP A 10 -9.82 -7.58 5.07
C ASP A 10 -10.85 -7.23 3.98
N ALA A 11 -12.02 -7.89 4.06
CA ALA A 11 -13.18 -7.61 3.23
C ALA A 11 -14.41 -7.28 4.10
N ASP A 12 -14.25 -6.39 5.08
CA ASP A 12 -15.35 -5.97 5.97
C ASP A 12 -16.52 -5.38 5.16
N GLN A 13 -17.66 -6.07 5.25
CA GLN A 13 -18.85 -5.71 4.49
C GLN A 13 -19.49 -4.41 4.98
N ASN A 14 -19.37 -4.06 6.27
CA ASN A 14 -19.90 -2.81 6.79
C ASN A 14 -19.17 -1.63 6.17
N VAL A 15 -17.84 -1.72 6.06
CA VAL A 15 -17.03 -0.70 5.38
C VAL A 15 -17.40 -0.65 3.91
N LEU A 16 -17.38 -1.77 3.19
CA LEU A 16 -17.69 -1.79 1.75
C LEU A 16 -19.11 -1.28 1.44
N ASN A 17 -20.09 -1.59 2.31
CA ASN A 17 -21.46 -1.12 2.18
C ASN A 17 -21.58 0.39 2.44
N ALA A 18 -20.80 0.95 3.35
CA ALA A 18 -20.80 2.39 3.64
C ALA A 18 -20.32 3.24 2.45
N PHE A 19 -19.61 2.63 1.49
CA PHE A 19 -19.09 3.29 0.30
C PHE A 19 -19.85 2.94 -1.00
N LEU A 20 -20.98 2.24 -0.92
CA LEU A 20 -21.82 1.98 -2.09
C LEU A 20 -22.23 3.29 -2.78
N ASP A 21 -22.24 3.29 -4.11
CA ASP A 21 -22.57 4.44 -4.96
C ASP A 21 -21.65 5.68 -4.81
N THR A 22 -20.56 5.60 -4.03
CA THR A 22 -19.63 6.74 -3.84
C THR A 22 -18.61 6.87 -4.97
N GLY A 23 -18.40 5.82 -5.75
CA GLY A 23 -17.36 5.73 -6.78
C GLY A 23 -15.95 5.49 -6.24
N VAL A 24 -15.78 5.28 -4.93
CA VAL A 24 -14.49 4.92 -4.33
C VAL A 24 -14.07 3.52 -4.76
N GLU A 25 -12.81 3.39 -5.18
CA GLU A 25 -12.19 2.11 -5.52
C GLU A 25 -11.59 1.45 -4.27
N PHE A 26 -11.63 0.12 -4.23
CA PHE A 26 -11.14 -0.66 -3.10
C PHE A 26 -10.07 -1.67 -3.50
N VAL A 27 -8.98 -1.70 -2.74
CA VAL A 27 -8.15 -2.89 -2.53
C VAL A 27 -8.65 -3.56 -1.27
N ILE A 28 -8.93 -4.86 -1.32
CA ILE A 28 -9.33 -5.64 -0.14
C ILE A 28 -8.35 -6.78 0.13
N GLY A 29 -8.26 -7.22 1.38
CA GLY A 29 -7.29 -8.20 1.81
C GLY A 29 -7.88 -9.55 2.18
N ILE A 30 -7.08 -10.60 1.96
CA ILE A 30 -7.20 -11.90 2.62
C ILE A 30 -6.03 -11.96 3.60
N GLY A 31 -6.32 -11.99 4.90
CA GLY A 31 -5.30 -12.05 5.94
C GLY A 31 -4.42 -13.30 5.87
N ASN A 32 -3.22 -13.21 6.44
CA ASN A 32 -2.22 -14.28 6.41
C ASN A 32 -2.76 -15.60 6.97
N GLU A 33 -3.61 -15.53 7.99
CA GLU A 33 -4.29 -16.66 8.64
C GLU A 33 -5.23 -17.43 7.70
N ASN A 34 -5.70 -16.78 6.62
CA ASN A 34 -6.63 -17.35 5.65
C ASN A 34 -5.96 -17.84 4.35
N VAL A 35 -4.67 -17.54 4.15
CA VAL A 35 -3.95 -17.88 2.90
C VAL A 35 -3.95 -19.39 2.63
N SER A 36 -3.75 -20.23 3.67
CA SER A 36 -3.73 -21.68 3.51
C SER A 36 -5.07 -22.26 3.06
N ALA A 37 -6.19 -21.69 3.54
CA ALA A 37 -7.53 -22.11 3.14
C ALA A 37 -7.83 -21.76 1.68
N MET A 38 -7.30 -20.64 1.18
CA MET A 38 -7.50 -20.20 -0.20
C MET A 38 -6.73 -21.02 -1.24
N VAL A 39 -5.86 -21.94 -0.82
CA VAL A 39 -5.27 -22.92 -1.74
C VAL A 39 -6.35 -23.80 -2.37
N ASP A 40 -7.42 -24.14 -1.63
CA ASP A 40 -8.56 -24.90 -2.14
C ASP A 40 -9.42 -24.05 -3.11
N PRO A 41 -9.57 -24.44 -4.39
CA PRO A 41 -10.32 -23.66 -5.37
C PRO A 41 -11.80 -23.46 -5.02
N ALA A 42 -12.45 -24.41 -4.36
CA ALA A 42 -13.85 -24.27 -3.96
C ALA A 42 -14.02 -23.20 -2.88
N THR A 43 -13.11 -23.19 -1.90
CA THR A 43 -13.03 -22.17 -0.85
C THR A 43 -12.74 -20.79 -1.45
N ALA A 44 -11.75 -20.67 -2.34
CA ALA A 44 -11.45 -19.43 -3.05
C ALA A 44 -12.65 -18.91 -3.87
N GLN A 45 -13.36 -19.81 -4.56
CA GLN A 45 -14.55 -19.44 -5.33
C GLN A 45 -15.69 -18.95 -4.44
N ALA A 46 -15.94 -19.62 -3.31
CA ALA A 46 -16.94 -19.18 -2.34
C ALA A 46 -16.57 -17.80 -1.77
N TRP A 47 -15.30 -17.57 -1.45
CA TRP A 47 -14.83 -16.28 -0.94
C TRP A 47 -15.06 -15.15 -1.95
N VAL A 48 -14.67 -15.33 -3.22
CA VAL A 48 -14.89 -14.32 -4.27
C VAL A 48 -16.37 -14.03 -4.48
N LYS A 49 -17.23 -15.05 -4.49
CA LYS A 49 -18.69 -14.87 -4.63
C LYS A 49 -19.29 -14.08 -3.47
N ASN A 50 -18.79 -14.26 -2.25
CA ASN A 50 -19.37 -13.66 -1.05
C ASN A 50 -18.80 -12.27 -0.73
N HIS A 51 -17.54 -12.02 -1.07
CA HIS A 51 -16.81 -10.81 -0.64
C HIS A 51 -16.48 -9.85 -1.78
N VAL A 52 -16.50 -10.31 -3.04
CA VAL A 52 -16.09 -9.49 -4.20
C VAL A 52 -17.27 -9.24 -5.13
N GLN A 53 -17.90 -10.31 -5.63
CA GLN A 53 -18.95 -10.22 -6.64
C GLN A 53 -20.10 -9.24 -6.31
N PRO A 54 -20.59 -9.13 -5.05
CA PRO A 54 -21.69 -8.22 -4.72
C PRO A 54 -21.38 -6.74 -4.97
N TYR A 55 -20.10 -6.37 -4.95
CA TYR A 55 -19.66 -4.97 -5.03
C TYR A 55 -19.36 -4.52 -6.47
N LEU A 56 -19.23 -5.44 -7.43
CA LEU A 56 -18.83 -5.11 -8.81
C LEU A 56 -19.99 -4.74 -9.76
N SER A 57 -21.20 -4.58 -9.24
CA SER A 57 -22.33 -4.12 -10.06
C SER A 57 -22.13 -2.67 -10.52
N SER A 58 -22.75 -2.26 -11.64
CA SER A 58 -22.51 -0.96 -12.30
C SER A 58 -22.86 0.30 -11.47
N THR A 59 -23.38 0.12 -10.26
CA THR A 59 -23.68 1.16 -9.27
C THR A 59 -22.94 0.92 -7.93
N GLY A 60 -22.18 -0.16 -7.80
CA GLY A 60 -21.52 -0.58 -6.55
C GLY A 60 -20.12 0.01 -6.31
N THR A 61 -19.64 -0.17 -5.08
CA THR A 61 -18.25 0.08 -4.65
C THR A 61 -17.25 -0.67 -5.55
N GLN A 62 -16.28 0.03 -6.16
CA GLN A 62 -15.43 -0.60 -7.16
C GLN A 62 -14.24 -1.34 -6.53
N ILE A 63 -14.41 -2.60 -6.16
CA ILE A 63 -13.25 -3.44 -5.82
C ILE A 63 -12.41 -3.63 -7.09
N THR A 64 -11.17 -3.13 -7.08
CA THR A 64 -10.26 -3.19 -8.24
C THR A 64 -9.08 -4.14 -8.00
N CYS A 65 -8.84 -4.56 -6.77
CA CYS A 65 -7.72 -5.43 -6.42
C CYS A 65 -7.98 -6.25 -5.16
N ILE A 66 -7.46 -7.48 -5.14
CA ILE A 66 -7.41 -8.36 -3.96
C ILE A 66 -5.95 -8.60 -3.61
N THR A 67 -5.56 -8.36 -2.35
CA THR A 67 -4.26 -8.77 -1.81
C THR A 67 -4.40 -10.06 -1.01
N VAL A 68 -3.73 -11.12 -1.45
CA VAL A 68 -3.65 -12.39 -0.73
C VAL A 68 -2.42 -12.37 0.18
N GLY A 69 -2.65 -12.28 1.49
CA GLY A 69 -1.61 -12.08 2.48
C GLY A 69 -0.99 -10.68 2.45
N ASN A 70 -0.23 -10.37 3.50
CA ASN A 70 0.53 -9.14 3.68
C ASN A 70 1.88 -9.45 4.33
N GLU A 71 2.96 -8.97 3.71
CA GLU A 71 4.35 -9.16 4.14
C GLU A 71 4.76 -10.62 4.40
N VAL A 72 4.17 -11.59 3.68
CA VAL A 72 4.35 -13.04 3.89
C VAL A 72 5.82 -13.48 3.94
N PHE A 73 6.69 -12.84 3.15
CA PHE A 73 8.11 -13.18 3.06
C PHE A 73 9.00 -12.53 4.14
N LYS A 74 8.43 -11.72 5.04
CA LYS A 74 9.13 -11.12 6.18
C LYS A 74 9.35 -12.12 7.31
N GLY A 75 8.40 -13.02 7.54
CA GLY A 75 8.46 -14.05 8.58
C GLY A 75 9.22 -15.33 8.16
N ASN A 76 9.24 -16.33 9.05
CA ASN A 76 9.89 -17.63 8.82
C ASN A 76 8.91 -18.79 8.61
N ASP A 77 7.62 -18.52 8.46
CA ASP A 77 6.60 -19.54 8.23
C ASP A 77 6.69 -20.11 6.81
N ALA A 78 7.38 -21.25 6.67
CA ALA A 78 7.56 -21.92 5.38
C ALA A 78 6.24 -22.38 4.75
N ALA A 79 5.24 -22.75 5.56
CA ALA A 79 3.94 -23.17 5.04
C ALA A 79 3.19 -21.97 4.45
N LEU A 80 3.19 -20.83 5.14
CA LEU A 80 2.60 -19.60 4.62
C LEU A 80 3.27 -19.14 3.32
N LYS A 81 4.62 -19.17 3.26
CA LYS A 81 5.38 -18.83 2.04
C LYS A 81 5.03 -19.77 0.88
N GLY A 82 4.95 -21.07 1.13
CA GLY A 82 4.61 -22.09 0.14
C GLY A 82 3.17 -22.01 -0.36
N ASN A 83 2.23 -21.57 0.48
CA ASN A 83 0.81 -21.48 0.15
C ASN A 83 0.42 -20.20 -0.62
N LEU A 84 1.26 -19.16 -0.58
CA LEU A 84 0.93 -17.86 -1.15
C LEU A 84 0.60 -17.90 -2.65
N LEU A 85 1.50 -18.42 -3.49
CA LEU A 85 1.25 -18.47 -4.94
C LEU A 85 0.09 -19.40 -5.31
N PRO A 86 -0.06 -20.62 -4.74
CA PRO A 86 -1.25 -21.44 -4.95
C PRO A 86 -2.56 -20.72 -4.58
N ALA A 87 -2.60 -20.00 -3.45
CA ALA A 87 -3.78 -19.24 -3.03
C ALA A 87 -4.12 -18.10 -4.00
N ILE A 88 -3.12 -17.34 -4.45
CA ILE A 88 -3.29 -16.29 -5.48
C ILE A 88 -3.85 -16.88 -6.77
N LYS A 89 -3.33 -18.03 -7.22
CA LYS A 89 -3.82 -18.73 -8.42
C LYS A 89 -5.26 -19.20 -8.26
N SER A 90 -5.64 -19.71 -7.10
CA SER A 90 -7.02 -20.13 -6.82
C SER A 90 -8.00 -18.95 -6.81
N ILE A 91 -7.63 -17.80 -6.23
CA ILE A 91 -8.45 -16.58 -6.27
C ILE A 91 -8.57 -16.04 -7.70
N TYR A 92 -7.47 -16.00 -8.47
CA TYR A 92 -7.52 -15.60 -9.88
C TYR A 92 -8.40 -16.55 -10.70
N GLY A 93 -8.30 -17.87 -10.48
CA GLY A 93 -9.16 -18.86 -11.12
C GLY A 93 -10.64 -18.66 -10.79
N ALA A 94 -10.96 -18.31 -9.54
CA ALA A 94 -12.31 -17.97 -9.12
C ALA A 94 -12.85 -16.71 -9.84
N LEU A 95 -12.05 -15.65 -9.95
CA LEU A 95 -12.41 -14.46 -10.74
C LEU A 95 -12.62 -14.81 -12.21
N ALA A 96 -11.75 -15.63 -12.79
CA ALA A 96 -11.85 -16.06 -14.18
C ALA A 96 -13.14 -16.87 -14.45
N ALA A 97 -13.52 -17.76 -13.53
CA ALA A 97 -14.77 -18.52 -13.61
C ALA A 97 -16.02 -17.64 -13.54
N LEU A 98 -15.91 -16.44 -12.98
CA LEU A 98 -17.00 -15.44 -12.90
C LEU A 98 -16.89 -14.36 -13.99
N GLY A 99 -15.87 -14.39 -14.84
CA GLY A 99 -15.62 -13.35 -15.86
C GLY A 99 -15.11 -12.01 -15.31
N LEU A 100 -14.58 -12.00 -14.08
CA LEU A 100 -14.17 -10.80 -13.34
C LEU A 100 -12.66 -10.51 -13.40
N GLN A 101 -11.87 -11.40 -13.98
CA GLN A 101 -10.40 -11.34 -14.02
C GLN A 101 -9.82 -10.15 -14.80
N ARG A 102 -10.65 -9.44 -15.58
CA ARG A 102 -10.27 -8.20 -16.27
C ARG A 102 -10.64 -6.93 -15.50
N GLN A 103 -11.46 -7.07 -14.46
CA GLN A 103 -11.95 -5.97 -13.62
C GLN A 103 -11.20 -5.91 -12.28
N VAL A 104 -10.82 -7.07 -11.74
CA VAL A 104 -10.18 -7.19 -10.43
C VAL A 104 -8.82 -7.86 -10.56
N ASN A 105 -7.77 -7.15 -10.14
CA ASN A 105 -6.43 -7.70 -10.03
C ASN A 105 -6.29 -8.58 -8.79
N VAL A 106 -5.39 -9.58 -8.84
CA VAL A 106 -5.02 -10.39 -7.68
C VAL A 106 -3.52 -10.34 -7.51
N THR A 107 -3.06 -10.00 -6.31
CA THR A 107 -1.64 -9.84 -5.99
C THR A 107 -1.42 -10.08 -4.50
N THR A 108 -0.27 -9.69 -3.98
CA THR A 108 0.07 -9.69 -2.56
C THR A 108 0.92 -8.45 -2.25
N ALA A 109 0.88 -7.97 -1.01
CA ALA A 109 1.69 -6.84 -0.57
C ALA A 109 2.96 -7.33 0.13
N HIS A 110 4.12 -6.79 -0.26
CA HIS A 110 5.41 -7.18 0.27
C HIS A 110 6.03 -6.11 1.17
N SER A 111 6.66 -6.50 2.28
CA SER A 111 7.61 -5.61 2.98
C SER A 111 8.81 -5.37 2.09
N LEU A 112 9.41 -4.18 2.13
CA LEU A 112 10.71 -3.93 1.50
C LEU A 112 11.84 -4.80 2.07
N ASP A 113 11.65 -5.44 3.23
CA ASP A 113 12.62 -6.36 3.81
C ASP A 113 13.03 -7.49 2.86
N ILE A 114 12.18 -7.85 1.88
CA ILE A 114 12.47 -8.90 0.88
C ILE A 114 13.67 -8.60 -0.02
N MET A 115 14.19 -7.37 0.02
CA MET A 115 15.35 -6.93 -0.74
C MET A 115 16.64 -7.45 -0.10
N GLY A 116 17.55 -7.97 -0.92
CA GLY A 116 18.92 -8.33 -0.52
C GLY A 116 19.88 -7.17 -0.72
N SER A 117 19.83 -6.52 -1.88
CA SER A 117 20.51 -5.27 -2.18
C SER A 117 19.50 -4.24 -2.67
N SER A 118 19.64 -2.99 -2.25
CA SER A 118 18.79 -1.87 -2.68
C SER A 118 19.59 -0.59 -2.95
N TYR A 119 20.92 -0.63 -2.81
CA TYR A 119 21.79 0.51 -3.02
C TYR A 119 23.06 0.14 -3.82
N PRO A 120 23.40 0.89 -4.89
CA PRO A 120 22.55 1.92 -5.50
C PRO A 120 21.26 1.30 -6.07
N PRO A 121 20.18 2.06 -6.34
CA PRO A 121 18.89 1.50 -6.75
C PRO A 121 18.98 0.52 -7.92
N SER A 122 19.84 0.77 -8.91
CA SER A 122 20.04 -0.14 -10.05
C SER A 122 20.62 -1.50 -9.69
N ALA A 123 21.21 -1.66 -8.51
CA ALA A 123 21.75 -2.91 -7.98
C ALA A 123 20.71 -3.69 -7.16
N GLY A 124 19.43 -3.29 -7.26
CA GLY A 124 18.30 -3.95 -6.62
C GLY A 124 18.27 -5.45 -6.89
N THR A 125 18.23 -6.26 -5.83
CA THR A 125 18.02 -7.71 -5.91
C THR A 125 17.17 -8.18 -4.73
N PHE A 126 16.37 -9.23 -4.92
CA PHE A 126 15.69 -9.89 -3.80
C PHE A 126 16.65 -10.77 -3.00
N ARG A 127 16.38 -10.97 -1.70
CA ARG A 127 17.18 -11.87 -0.86
C ARG A 127 17.14 -13.29 -1.43
N ALA A 128 18.26 -13.99 -1.37
CA ALA A 128 18.41 -15.33 -1.93
C ALA A 128 17.40 -16.35 -1.34
N ASP A 129 17.00 -16.21 -0.07
CA ASP A 129 16.00 -17.06 0.57
C ASP A 129 14.56 -16.82 0.07
N VAL A 130 14.30 -15.65 -0.51
CA VAL A 130 12.98 -15.25 -1.03
C VAL A 130 12.84 -15.59 -2.52
N VAL A 131 13.94 -15.57 -3.28
CA VAL A 131 13.97 -15.84 -4.74
C VAL A 131 13.15 -17.08 -5.15
N PRO A 132 13.24 -18.25 -4.48
CA PRO A 132 12.47 -19.43 -4.86
C PRO A 132 10.94 -19.25 -4.82
N TYR A 133 10.44 -18.29 -4.03
CA TYR A 133 9.01 -18.00 -3.91
C TYR A 133 8.58 -16.82 -4.78
N ILE A 134 9.40 -15.76 -4.83
CA ILE A 134 9.02 -14.51 -5.50
C ILE A 134 9.19 -14.56 -7.02
N ALA A 135 10.17 -15.30 -7.54
CA ALA A 135 10.35 -15.45 -9.00
C ALA A 135 9.11 -16.06 -9.67
N PRO A 136 8.59 -17.24 -9.25
CA PRO A 136 7.37 -17.79 -9.85
C PRO A 136 6.12 -16.96 -9.56
N LEU A 137 6.13 -16.14 -8.50
CA LEU A 137 5.06 -15.18 -8.24
C LEU A 137 5.10 -14.04 -9.28
N ILE A 138 6.28 -13.48 -9.58
CA ILE A 138 6.45 -12.44 -10.60
C ILE A 138 6.09 -12.98 -11.99
N ASP A 139 6.51 -14.21 -12.34
CA ASP A 139 6.09 -14.90 -13.58
C ASP A 139 4.57 -14.90 -13.71
N PHE A 140 3.87 -15.22 -12.61
CA PHE A 140 2.42 -15.25 -12.58
C PHE A 140 1.82 -13.84 -12.72
N LEU A 141 2.32 -12.86 -11.98
CA LEU A 141 1.83 -11.47 -12.03
C LEU A 141 1.99 -10.87 -13.43
N SER A 142 3.12 -11.11 -14.09
CA SER A 142 3.38 -10.76 -15.50
C SER A 142 2.34 -11.38 -16.43
N MET A 143 2.11 -12.70 -16.33
CA MET A 143 1.15 -13.43 -17.15
C MET A 143 -0.29 -12.88 -17.01
N VAL A 144 -0.71 -12.52 -15.78
CA VAL A 144 -2.06 -12.00 -15.53
C VAL A 144 -2.17 -10.48 -15.60
N ARG A 145 -1.05 -9.77 -15.88
CA ARG A 145 -0.94 -8.30 -15.90
C ARG A 145 -1.39 -7.64 -14.59
N SER A 146 -1.02 -8.24 -13.47
CA SER A 146 -1.31 -7.75 -12.13
C SER A 146 -0.09 -7.02 -11.56
N PRO A 147 -0.28 -5.92 -10.78
CA PRO A 147 0.85 -5.17 -10.23
C PRO A 147 1.56 -5.92 -9.11
N PHE A 148 2.85 -5.63 -8.93
CA PHE A 148 3.62 -5.96 -7.74
C PHE A 148 3.40 -4.88 -6.67
N LEU A 149 2.92 -5.26 -5.50
CA LEU A 149 2.67 -4.31 -4.41
C LEU A 149 3.77 -4.36 -3.35
N VAL A 150 4.28 -3.20 -2.95
CA VAL A 150 5.31 -3.08 -1.93
C VAL A 150 4.97 -2.01 -0.90
N ASN A 151 5.20 -2.33 0.36
CA ASN A 151 5.14 -1.43 1.50
C ASN A 151 6.51 -0.76 1.64
N CYS A 152 6.59 0.54 1.38
CA CYS A 152 7.84 1.30 1.39
C CYS A 152 7.81 2.38 2.47
N TYR A 153 8.72 2.28 3.44
CA TYR A 153 8.78 3.21 4.57
C TYR A 153 10.21 3.74 4.72
N PRO A 154 10.54 4.91 4.15
CA PRO A 154 11.80 5.62 4.41
C PRO A 154 12.08 5.84 5.89
N TYR A 155 11.03 5.96 6.70
CA TYR A 155 11.10 6.05 8.16
C TYR A 155 11.98 4.97 8.79
N PHE A 156 11.86 3.69 8.37
CA PHE A 156 12.63 2.62 8.99
C PHE A 156 14.13 2.73 8.72
N ALA A 157 14.54 3.23 7.55
CA ALA A 157 15.95 3.48 7.27
C ALA A 157 16.52 4.57 8.19
N TYR A 158 15.78 5.67 8.36
CA TYR A 158 16.17 6.75 9.27
C TYR A 158 16.16 6.33 10.74
N LYS A 159 15.14 5.59 11.18
CA LYS A 159 15.06 5.05 12.54
C LYS A 159 16.29 4.19 12.86
N ASN A 160 16.71 3.34 11.93
CA ASN A 160 17.80 2.40 12.13
C ASN A 160 19.19 3.05 12.11
N ASP A 161 19.38 4.10 11.29
CA ASP A 161 20.65 4.83 11.20
C ASP A 161 20.44 6.34 11.00
N PRO A 162 20.01 7.07 12.04
CA PRO A 162 19.71 8.50 11.94
C PRO A 162 20.98 9.35 11.78
N ASN A 163 22.17 8.78 11.96
CA ASN A 163 23.44 9.49 11.81
C ASN A 163 23.94 9.47 10.35
N SER A 164 23.66 8.40 9.60
CA SER A 164 24.10 8.27 8.21
C SER A 164 22.99 8.54 7.19
N VAL A 165 21.72 8.36 7.56
CA VAL A 165 20.59 8.64 6.65
C VAL A 165 20.15 10.10 6.81
N PRO A 166 20.36 10.95 5.79
CA PRO A 166 19.99 12.36 5.89
C PRO A 166 18.47 12.51 6.05
N LEU A 167 18.05 13.28 7.05
CA LEU A 167 16.64 13.47 7.36
C LEU A 167 15.89 14.10 6.18
N GLU A 168 16.51 15.07 5.52
CA GLU A 168 15.96 15.74 4.36
C GLU A 168 15.69 14.80 3.18
N TYR A 169 16.53 13.79 2.98
CA TYR A 169 16.39 12.77 1.93
C TYR A 169 15.20 11.84 2.16
N VAL A 170 14.89 11.52 3.42
CA VAL A 170 13.73 10.67 3.78
C VAL A 170 12.43 11.47 3.97
N LEU A 171 12.51 12.80 4.07
CA LEU A 171 11.37 13.70 4.23
C LEU A 171 10.98 14.48 2.95
N PHE A 172 11.57 14.15 1.79
CA PHE A 172 11.38 14.87 0.53
C PHE A 172 11.71 16.38 0.61
N GLN A 173 12.63 16.76 1.49
CA GLN A 173 13.12 18.14 1.60
C GLN A 173 14.29 18.36 0.64
N PRO A 174 14.60 19.62 0.27
CA PRO A 174 15.79 19.93 -0.54
C PRO A 174 17.06 19.33 0.10
N ASN A 175 17.81 18.57 -0.70
CA ASN A 175 19.04 17.88 -0.30
C ASN A 175 19.91 17.60 -1.52
N ASP A 176 21.15 17.17 -1.31
CA ASP A 176 22.09 16.87 -2.40
C ASP A 176 21.77 15.57 -3.15
N GLY A 177 20.84 14.75 -2.63
CA GLY A 177 20.41 13.49 -3.22
C GLY A 177 21.50 12.44 -3.32
N GLY A 178 21.20 11.37 -4.04
CA GLY A 178 22.15 10.33 -4.42
C GLY A 178 22.09 10.08 -5.91
N THR A 179 23.24 10.07 -6.58
CA THR A 179 23.32 9.65 -7.98
C THR A 179 23.72 8.19 -8.05
N ASP A 180 22.88 7.39 -8.69
CA ASP A 180 23.18 6.01 -9.02
C ASP A 180 24.35 5.98 -10.02
N THR A 181 25.48 5.41 -9.62
CA THR A 181 26.72 5.44 -10.40
C THR A 181 26.68 4.56 -11.64
N THR A 182 25.71 3.62 -11.74
CA THR A 182 25.59 2.71 -12.88
C THR A 182 24.69 3.31 -13.94
N THR A 183 23.58 3.92 -13.53
CA THR A 183 22.55 4.43 -14.45
C THR A 183 22.64 5.94 -14.67
N GLY A 184 23.33 6.68 -13.79
CA GLY A 184 23.35 8.14 -13.76
C GLY A 184 22.05 8.76 -13.26
N LEU A 185 21.08 7.95 -12.80
CA LEU A 185 19.82 8.44 -12.27
C LEU A 185 20.03 9.13 -10.93
N HIS A 186 19.45 10.32 -10.78
CA HIS A 186 19.53 11.10 -9.55
C HIS A 186 18.26 10.93 -8.72
N TYR A 187 18.44 10.55 -7.46
CA TYR A 187 17.38 10.38 -6.49
C TYR A 187 17.46 11.49 -5.45
N ASP A 188 16.46 12.37 -5.44
CA ASP A 188 16.31 13.44 -4.45
C ASP A 188 15.56 12.98 -3.19
N ASN A 189 15.04 11.75 -3.18
CA ASN A 189 14.35 11.18 -2.03
C ASN A 189 14.45 9.64 -1.97
N MET A 190 14.37 9.11 -0.76
CA MET A 190 14.52 7.67 -0.53
C MET A 190 13.34 6.85 -1.05
N LEU A 191 12.10 7.34 -1.00
CA LEU A 191 10.95 6.54 -1.43
C LEU A 191 11.08 6.13 -2.91
N TYR A 192 11.53 7.05 -3.77
CA TYR A 192 11.74 6.77 -5.19
C TYR A 192 12.90 5.81 -5.41
N ALA A 193 13.98 5.96 -4.63
CA ALA A 193 15.10 5.01 -4.66
C ALA A 193 14.67 3.59 -4.24
N GLN A 194 13.81 3.47 -3.22
CA GLN A 194 13.26 2.19 -2.79
C GLN A 194 12.41 1.54 -3.88
N VAL A 195 11.49 2.29 -4.50
CA VAL A 195 10.64 1.79 -5.60
C VAL A 195 11.49 1.34 -6.80
N ASP A 196 12.46 2.15 -7.21
CA ASP A 196 13.32 1.81 -8.36
C ASP A 196 14.24 0.63 -8.07
N SER A 197 14.64 0.43 -6.80
CA SER A 197 15.36 -0.79 -6.41
C SER A 197 14.51 -2.06 -6.57
N VAL A 198 13.21 -1.97 -6.32
CA VAL A 198 12.29 -3.10 -6.56
C VAL A 198 12.12 -3.35 -8.05
N TYR A 199 12.00 -2.30 -8.88
CA TYR A 199 12.02 -2.46 -10.34
C TYR A 199 13.29 -3.14 -10.83
N ALA A 200 14.46 -2.74 -10.34
CA ALA A 200 15.73 -3.38 -10.67
C ALA A 200 15.77 -4.85 -10.25
N ALA A 201 15.24 -5.20 -9.08
CA ALA A 201 15.17 -6.59 -8.62
C ALA A 201 14.24 -7.46 -9.47
N ILE A 202 13.09 -6.92 -9.89
CA ILE A 202 12.17 -7.58 -10.83
C ILE A 202 12.84 -7.77 -12.19
N GLN A 203 13.58 -6.76 -12.67
CA GLN A 203 14.35 -6.83 -13.91
C GLN A 203 15.46 -7.87 -13.86
N ALA A 204 16.14 -8.01 -12.72
CA ALA A 204 17.16 -9.04 -12.51
C ALA A 204 16.58 -10.47 -12.59
N LEU A 205 15.27 -10.63 -12.38
CA LEU A 205 14.53 -11.88 -12.58
C LEU A 205 13.91 -11.99 -13.99
N GLY A 206 14.23 -11.08 -14.91
CA GLY A 206 13.84 -11.17 -16.32
C GLY A 206 12.56 -10.42 -16.71
N HIS A 207 11.96 -9.66 -15.79
CA HIS A 207 10.69 -8.96 -16.02
C HIS A 207 10.86 -7.44 -16.10
N THR A 208 10.23 -6.83 -17.09
CA THR A 208 10.21 -5.36 -17.27
C THR A 208 8.79 -4.81 -17.44
N ASP A 209 7.83 -5.72 -17.47
CA ASP A 209 6.42 -5.56 -17.79
C ASP A 209 5.50 -5.59 -16.55
N VAL A 210 6.07 -5.83 -15.36
CA VAL A 210 5.35 -5.81 -14.09
C VAL A 210 5.46 -4.42 -13.46
N ASP A 211 4.32 -3.75 -13.29
CA ASP A 211 4.23 -2.46 -12.61
C ASP A 211 4.42 -2.63 -11.10
N VAL A 212 5.20 -1.74 -10.47
CA VAL A 212 5.35 -1.65 -9.02
C VAL A 212 4.46 -0.54 -8.50
N LYS A 213 3.65 -0.84 -7.48
CA LYS A 213 2.82 0.15 -6.76
C LYS A 213 3.10 0.12 -5.27
N ILE A 214 3.02 1.28 -4.64
CA ILE A 214 3.23 1.40 -3.19
C ILE A 214 1.91 1.07 -2.49
N SER A 215 1.84 -0.10 -1.88
CA SER A 215 0.65 -0.53 -1.14
C SER A 215 0.57 0.07 0.25
N GLU A 216 1.67 0.59 0.78
CA GLU A 216 1.73 1.33 2.05
C GLU A 216 2.94 2.25 2.11
N THR A 217 2.74 3.45 2.62
CA THR A 217 3.82 4.30 3.12
C THR A 217 3.28 5.28 4.15
N GLY A 218 4.09 5.63 5.14
CA GLY A 218 3.67 6.41 6.30
C GLY A 218 4.85 6.93 7.10
N TRP A 219 4.57 7.81 8.05
CA TRP A 219 5.55 8.25 9.04
C TRP A 219 4.87 8.43 10.40
N PRO A 220 5.35 7.77 11.47
CA PRO A 220 4.66 7.78 12.74
C PRO A 220 4.81 9.13 13.45
N SER A 221 3.74 9.61 14.07
CA SER A 221 3.73 10.86 14.83
C SER A 221 4.27 10.70 16.25
N LYS A 222 4.49 9.47 16.72
CA LYS A 222 5.00 9.15 18.05
C LYS A 222 5.56 7.74 18.05
N GLY A 223 6.65 7.50 18.76
CA GLY A 223 7.26 6.19 18.92
C GLY A 223 7.82 5.98 20.34
N ASP A 224 8.45 4.84 20.55
CA ASP A 224 9.23 4.53 21.75
C ASP A 224 10.54 5.34 21.78
N LEU A 225 11.30 5.27 22.88
CA LEU A 225 12.51 6.08 23.07
C LEU A 225 13.61 5.80 22.03
N ASP A 226 13.64 4.59 21.48
CA ASP A 226 14.57 4.14 20.43
C ASP A 226 14.04 4.34 19.01
N GLU A 227 12.88 5.00 18.85
CA GLU A 227 12.23 5.24 17.57
C GLU A 227 12.52 6.64 17.02
N ALA A 228 13.79 6.85 16.67
CA ALA A 228 14.28 8.14 16.19
C ALA A 228 13.43 8.66 15.02
N GLY A 229 13.02 9.93 15.11
CA GLY A 229 12.25 10.62 14.08
C GLY A 229 10.73 10.43 14.16
N ALA A 230 10.20 9.60 15.05
CA ALA A 230 8.75 9.45 15.25
C ALA A 230 8.15 10.67 15.98
N THR A 231 7.87 11.73 15.23
CA THR A 231 7.34 13.01 15.77
C THR A 231 6.20 13.55 14.90
N PRO A 232 5.25 14.32 15.47
CA PRO A 232 4.17 14.91 14.67
C PRO A 232 4.70 15.89 13.61
N GLN A 233 5.84 16.54 13.88
CA GLN A 233 6.48 17.45 12.95
C GLN A 233 7.01 16.71 11.70
N TYR A 234 7.74 15.61 11.88
CA TYR A 234 8.28 14.84 10.75
C TYR A 234 7.18 14.10 10.00
N ALA A 235 6.18 13.56 10.71
CA ALA A 235 5.00 12.97 10.10
C ALA A 235 4.26 13.98 9.19
N LYS A 236 4.04 15.20 9.69
CA LYS A 236 3.46 16.30 8.89
C LYS A 236 4.28 16.62 7.65
N ILE A 237 5.60 16.70 7.77
CA ILE A 237 6.49 17.03 6.64
C ILE A 237 6.46 15.92 5.59
N TYR A 238 6.65 14.67 6.02
CA TYR A 238 6.66 13.51 5.12
C TYR A 238 5.34 13.38 4.37
N MET A 239 4.21 13.39 5.10
CA MET A 239 2.88 13.28 4.51
C MET A 239 2.54 14.48 3.61
N GLY A 240 2.80 15.71 4.05
CA GLY A 240 2.53 16.90 3.26
C GLY A 240 3.33 16.95 1.95
N ASN A 241 4.60 16.55 1.99
CA ASN A 241 5.44 16.50 0.79
C ASN A 241 5.06 15.33 -0.13
N LEU A 242 4.77 14.15 0.42
CA LEU A 242 4.29 13.00 -0.36
C LEU A 242 3.00 13.34 -1.12
N LEU A 243 2.02 13.94 -0.45
CA LEU A 243 0.76 14.35 -1.08
C LEU A 243 0.99 15.37 -2.20
N ARG A 244 1.93 16.32 -2.03
CA ARG A 244 2.31 17.26 -3.09
C ARG A 244 2.94 16.56 -4.30
N ARG A 245 3.79 15.56 -4.08
CA ARG A 245 4.41 14.77 -5.16
C ARG A 245 3.36 13.96 -5.94
N ILE A 246 2.36 13.42 -5.23
CA ILE A 246 1.20 12.74 -5.84
C ILE A 246 0.37 13.71 -6.68
N GLU A 247 0.07 14.91 -6.16
CA GLU A 247 -0.66 15.96 -6.89
C GLU A 247 0.08 16.42 -8.15
N MET A 248 1.41 16.50 -8.10
CA MET A 248 2.27 16.78 -9.25
C MET A 248 2.33 15.64 -10.27
N LYS A 249 1.70 14.48 -9.98
CA LYS A 249 1.76 13.26 -10.80
C LYS A 249 3.19 12.82 -11.09
N GLN A 250 4.09 13.02 -10.13
CA GLN A 250 5.50 12.73 -10.32
C GLN A 250 5.74 11.22 -10.32
N GLY A 251 6.54 10.76 -11.29
CA GLY A 251 7.11 9.41 -11.30
C GLY A 251 8.51 9.35 -10.68
N THR A 252 9.05 8.15 -10.56
CA THR A 252 10.43 7.94 -10.09
C THR A 252 11.45 8.30 -11.18
N PRO A 253 12.74 8.49 -10.85
CA PRO A 253 13.79 8.70 -11.86
C PRO A 253 13.83 7.62 -12.94
N LEU A 254 13.63 6.34 -12.61
CA LEU A 254 13.60 5.24 -13.60
C LEU A 254 12.31 5.25 -14.44
N ARG A 255 11.18 5.69 -13.88
CA ARG A 255 9.86 5.71 -14.53
C ARG A 255 9.22 7.11 -14.47
N PRO A 256 9.81 8.15 -15.09
CA PRO A 256 9.41 9.54 -14.87
C PRO A 256 8.03 9.90 -15.44
N VAL A 257 7.54 9.12 -16.41
CA VAL A 257 6.23 9.33 -17.07
C VAL A 257 5.08 8.59 -16.41
N VAL A 258 5.36 7.69 -15.46
CA VAL A 258 4.35 6.91 -14.73
C VAL A 258 4.24 7.49 -13.32
N PRO A 259 3.13 8.17 -12.97
CA PRO A 259 2.93 8.70 -11.63
C PRO A 259 2.97 7.58 -10.59
N ILE A 260 3.53 7.88 -9.42
CA ILE A 260 3.45 6.95 -8.28
C ILE A 260 1.98 6.70 -7.88
N ASP A 261 1.62 5.42 -7.67
CA ASP A 261 0.33 4.99 -7.12
C ASP A 261 0.59 4.51 -5.69
N VAL A 262 0.03 5.22 -4.70
CA VAL A 262 0.43 5.12 -3.28
C VAL A 262 -0.79 5.02 -2.40
N TYR A 263 -0.84 4.03 -1.51
CA TYR A 263 -1.74 4.02 -0.38
C TYR A 263 -1.04 4.55 0.87
N VAL A 264 -1.60 5.61 1.47
CA VAL A 264 -1.06 6.21 2.68
C VAL A 264 -1.49 5.39 3.90
N SER A 265 -0.50 4.94 4.67
CA SER A 265 -0.66 4.28 5.96
C SER A 265 -0.52 5.31 7.09
N ALA A 266 -1.57 5.61 7.85
CA ALA A 266 -2.95 5.14 7.70
C ALA A 266 -3.96 6.26 7.98
N LEU A 267 -5.26 5.99 7.76
CA LEU A 267 -6.29 6.99 8.02
C LEU A 267 -6.38 7.35 9.52
N PHE A 268 -6.37 6.34 10.41
CA PHE A 268 -6.51 6.52 11.84
C PHE A 268 -5.33 5.96 12.64
N ASN A 269 -5.10 6.53 13.82
CA ASN A 269 -4.26 5.88 14.83
C ASN A 269 -4.95 4.61 15.36
N GLU A 270 -4.26 3.48 15.30
CA GLU A 270 -4.80 2.15 15.65
C GLU A 270 -4.27 1.71 17.03
N ASN A 271 -5.00 2.02 18.10
CA ASN A 271 -4.53 1.80 19.48
C ASN A 271 -4.35 0.33 19.89
N LEU A 272 -4.88 -0.62 19.12
CA LEU A 272 -4.77 -2.06 19.38
C LEU A 272 -3.62 -2.73 18.60
N LYS A 273 -2.88 -2.00 17.75
CA LYS A 273 -1.74 -2.58 17.03
C LYS A 273 -0.66 -3.09 18.01
N PRO A 274 -0.20 -4.34 17.85
CA PRO A 274 0.92 -4.87 18.64
C PRO A 274 2.24 -4.23 18.20
N GLY A 275 3.30 -4.48 18.96
CA GLY A 275 4.65 -3.99 18.62
C GLY A 275 4.96 -2.60 19.22
N PRO A 276 5.95 -1.89 18.66
CA PRO A 276 6.45 -0.64 19.22
C PRO A 276 5.38 0.47 19.18
N ALA A 277 5.60 1.57 19.90
CA ALA A 277 4.65 2.67 19.96
C ALA A 277 4.38 3.32 18.60
N SER A 278 5.34 3.33 17.68
CA SER A 278 5.13 3.84 16.31
C SER A 278 3.96 3.19 15.60
N GLU A 279 3.76 1.88 15.74
CA GLU A 279 2.69 1.13 15.09
C GLU A 279 1.30 1.70 15.41
N ARG A 280 1.11 2.27 16.60
CA ARG A 280 -0.17 2.86 17.03
C ARG A 280 -0.36 4.32 16.60
N ASN A 281 0.60 4.91 15.87
CA ASN A 281 0.71 6.36 15.65
C ASN A 281 1.01 6.75 14.18
N TYR A 282 0.63 5.94 13.20
CA TYR A 282 0.75 6.28 11.76
C TYR A 282 -0.44 7.08 11.21
N GLY A 283 -1.49 7.29 12.00
CA GLY A 283 -2.73 7.91 11.57
C GLY A 283 -2.59 9.37 11.15
N LEU A 284 -3.29 9.74 10.07
CA LEU A 284 -3.57 11.15 9.75
C LEU A 284 -4.55 11.75 10.77
N PHE A 285 -5.46 10.93 11.30
CA PHE A 285 -6.48 11.32 12.28
C PHE A 285 -6.43 10.46 13.54
N ASN A 286 -6.86 11.04 14.64
CA ASN A 286 -7.21 10.29 15.85
C ASN A 286 -8.53 9.52 15.62
N PRO A 287 -8.84 8.50 16.45
CA PRO A 287 -10.09 7.75 16.33
C PRO A 287 -11.37 8.59 16.42
N ASN A 288 -11.30 9.79 17.01
CA ASN A 288 -12.42 10.73 17.09
C ASN A 288 -12.56 11.64 15.85
N GLY A 289 -11.77 11.41 14.79
CA GLY A 289 -11.78 12.20 13.56
C GLY A 289 -11.01 13.52 13.62
N THR A 290 -10.39 13.87 14.76
CA THR A 290 -9.53 15.06 14.84
C THR A 290 -8.18 14.79 14.16
N PRO A 291 -7.62 15.75 13.40
CA PRO A 291 -6.33 15.55 12.76
C PRO A 291 -5.22 15.39 13.80
N VAL A 292 -4.31 14.43 13.61
CA VAL A 292 -3.09 14.29 14.43
C VAL A 292 -2.12 15.44 14.12
N TYR A 293 -2.05 15.83 12.86
CA TYR A 293 -1.28 16.95 12.35
C TYR A 293 -1.94 17.49 11.08
N ASP A 294 -1.77 18.80 10.81
CA ASP A 294 -2.39 19.45 9.66
C ASP A 294 -1.52 19.33 8.39
N VAL A 295 -1.94 18.45 7.48
CA VAL A 295 -1.38 18.25 6.12
C VAL A 295 -2.08 19.07 5.04
N GLY A 296 -2.99 19.99 5.40
CA GLY A 296 -3.73 20.80 4.44
C GLY A 296 -4.85 20.04 3.70
N LEU A 297 -5.20 18.83 4.16
CA LEU A 297 -6.34 18.08 3.63
C LEU A 297 -7.64 18.80 4.00
N ARG A 298 -8.20 19.56 3.05
CA ARG A 298 -9.47 20.26 3.28
C ARG A 298 -10.64 19.29 3.20
N GLY A 299 -11.30 19.09 4.33
CA GLY A 299 -12.70 18.68 4.42
C GLY A 299 -13.00 17.87 5.67
N TYR A 300 -14.22 18.07 6.14
CA TYR A 300 -14.75 17.54 7.39
C TYR A 300 -14.95 16.02 7.28
N LEU A 301 -14.25 15.24 8.11
CA LEU A 301 -14.75 13.91 8.49
C LEU A 301 -15.83 14.18 9.55
N PRO A 302 -17.12 13.86 9.29
CA PRO A 302 -18.11 13.99 10.32
C PRO A 302 -17.68 13.16 11.54
N PRO A 303 -17.88 13.66 12.77
CA PRO A 303 -17.61 12.87 13.97
C PRO A 303 -18.33 11.54 13.85
N ILE A 304 -17.71 10.48 14.36
CA ILE A 304 -18.37 9.18 14.51
C ILE A 304 -19.49 9.40 15.53
N ASP A 305 -20.69 9.69 15.05
CA ASP A 305 -21.86 9.76 15.91
C ASP A 305 -22.07 8.37 16.52
N LYS A 306 -22.34 8.35 17.82
CA LYS A 306 -22.86 7.14 18.46
C LYS A 306 -24.18 6.82 17.74
N SER A 307 -24.21 5.64 17.12
CA SER A 307 -25.38 5.11 16.42
C SER A 307 -26.66 5.35 17.21
N ASP A 308 -27.53 6.21 16.68
CA ASP A 308 -28.97 6.05 16.77
C ASP A 308 -29.59 6.44 15.41
N GLY A 309 -30.46 5.56 14.92
CA GLY A 309 -30.81 5.42 13.52
C GLY A 309 -31.40 6.66 12.84
N THR A 310 -31.18 6.69 11.53
CA THR A 310 -31.84 7.52 10.49
C THR A 310 -31.76 9.04 10.64
N ARG A 311 -31.05 9.71 9.70
CA ARG A 311 -31.57 10.89 8.97
C ARG A 311 -30.65 11.37 7.84
N THR A 312 -31.21 11.29 6.63
CA THR A 312 -31.13 12.22 5.48
C THR A 312 -29.77 12.85 5.09
N VAL A 313 -29.22 12.35 3.99
CA VAL A 313 -28.09 12.93 3.25
C VAL A 313 -28.51 14.25 2.60
N ARG A 314 -27.78 15.34 2.88
CA ARG A 314 -27.81 16.58 2.08
C ARG A 314 -26.59 16.60 1.17
N ILE A 315 -26.83 16.65 -0.13
CA ILE A 315 -25.81 16.82 -1.16
C ILE A 315 -25.35 18.29 -1.16
N PHE A 316 -24.05 18.51 -1.11
CA PHE A 316 -23.43 19.78 -1.50
C PHE A 316 -22.34 19.51 -2.54
N SER A 317 -22.48 20.18 -3.69
CA SER A 317 -21.45 20.30 -4.72
C SER A 317 -20.64 21.58 -4.51
N LEU A 318 -19.32 21.55 -4.75
CA LEU A 318 -18.60 22.54 -5.60
C LEU A 318 -17.07 22.25 -5.68
N GLN A 319 -16.62 22.06 -6.92
CA GLN A 319 -15.35 22.36 -7.63
C GLN A 319 -13.93 22.23 -7.01
N SER A 320 -13.07 21.70 -7.91
CA SER A 320 -11.60 21.64 -8.00
C SER A 320 -10.92 20.42 -7.38
N SER A 321 -10.12 19.78 -8.23
CA SER A 321 -9.74 18.38 -8.26
C SER A 321 -8.39 18.09 -7.59
N CYS A 322 -8.38 17.14 -6.64
CA CYS A 322 -7.29 16.16 -6.51
C CYS A 322 -7.76 14.99 -5.63
N SER A 323 -7.66 13.76 -6.16
CA SER A 323 -8.12 12.56 -5.48
C SER A 323 -7.03 11.98 -4.59
N HIS A 324 -7.36 11.71 -3.33
CA HIS A 324 -6.41 11.17 -2.34
C HIS A 324 -6.67 9.67 -2.13
N ILE A 325 -5.62 8.91 -1.81
CA ILE A 325 -5.64 7.46 -1.61
C ILE A 325 -5.33 7.19 -0.14
N LEU A 326 -6.17 6.41 0.54
CA LEU A 326 -6.02 6.13 1.97
C LEU A 326 -6.08 4.64 2.25
N GLN A 327 -5.47 4.26 3.35
CA GLN A 327 -5.66 2.95 3.96
C GLN A 327 -6.59 3.09 5.16
N ILE A 328 -7.59 2.22 5.24
CA ILE A 328 -8.49 2.09 6.39
C ILE A 328 -8.27 0.69 6.94
N CYS A 329 -7.95 0.62 8.22
CA CYS A 329 -7.76 -0.62 8.95
C CYS A 329 -9.00 -0.91 9.79
#